data_AF-A0A850CNT4-F1
#
_entry.id   AF-A0A850CNT4-F1
#
_cell.length_a   1.000
_cell.length_b   1.000
_cell.length_c   1.000
_cell.angle_alpha   90.00
_cell.angle_beta   90.00
_cell.angle_gamma   90.00
#
_symmetry.space_group_name_H-M   'P 1'
#
loop_
_entity.id
_entity.type
_entity.pdbx_description
1 polymer ?
#
loop_
_entity_poly.entity_id
_entity_poly.type
_entity_poly.pdbx_seq_one_letter_code
_entity_poly.pdbx_strand_id
1 'polypeptide(L)'
;NYNVVIGETEADVEDRLAFNGELLRRGGLPEKKVEEHVANLRTQPAVGTPEKIVEVLGDMESRGMTYAITYFGEAAYDRSGIELFEEKVAPELKA
;
A
#
# COMPACT_ATOMS: atom_id res chain seq x y z
N ASN A 1 7.80 -6.05 -6.74
CA ASN A 1 7.78 -4.66 -6.26
C ASN A 1 6.36 -4.23 -6.05
N TYR A 2 5.98 -3.87 -4.82
CA TYR A 2 4.60 -3.58 -4.43
C TYR A 2 4.57 -2.23 -3.70
N ASN A 3 3.78 -1.27 -4.20
CA ASN A 3 3.47 -0.10 -3.38
C ASN A 3 2.43 -0.52 -2.33
N VAL A 4 2.70 -0.18 -1.08
CA VAL A 4 1.85 -0.52 0.06
C VAL A 4 1.06 0.70 0.46
N VAL A 5 -0.25 0.56 0.45
CA VAL A 5 -1.19 1.51 1.08
C VAL A 5 -2.16 0.69 1.91
N ILE A 6 -1.88 0.61 3.20
CA ILE A 6 -2.56 -0.26 4.16
C ILE A 6 -3.30 0.57 5.21
N GLY A 7 -4.51 0.16 5.57
CA GLY A 7 -5.32 0.75 6.63
C GLY A 7 -6.20 -0.30 7.30
N GLU A 8 -6.61 -0.10 8.55
CA GLU A 8 -7.46 -1.09 9.27
C GLU A 8 -8.85 -1.21 8.63
N THR A 9 -9.33 -0.14 8.02
CA THR A 9 -10.59 -0.08 7.29
C THR A 9 -10.38 0.43 5.87
N GLU A 10 -11.37 0.21 5.00
CA GLU A 10 -11.36 0.80 3.65
C GLU A 10 -11.33 2.34 3.70
N ALA A 11 -11.93 2.96 4.71
CA ALA A 11 -11.86 4.40 4.90
C ALA A 11 -10.42 4.88 5.18
N ASP A 12 -9.67 4.16 6.01
CA ASP A 12 -8.27 4.49 6.28
C ASP A 12 -7.40 4.35 5.02
N VAL A 13 -7.70 3.36 4.18
CA VAL A 13 -7.03 3.18 2.88
C VAL A 13 -7.31 4.36 1.96
N GLU A 14 -8.57 4.81 1.88
CA GLU A 14 -8.96 5.99 1.12
C GLU A 14 -8.25 7.27 1.60
N ASP A 15 -8.18 7.48 2.91
CA ASP A 15 -7.51 8.63 3.51
C ASP A 15 -6.01 8.64 3.17
N ARG A 16 -5.36 7.47 3.21
CA ARG A 16 -3.94 7.33 2.83
C ARG A 16 -3.71 7.51 1.33
N LEU A 17 -4.61 7.04 0.48
CA LEU A 17 -4.57 7.29 -0.96
C LEU A 17 -4.71 8.80 -1.26
N ALA A 18 -5.62 9.48 -0.56
CA ALA A 18 -5.79 10.92 -0.67
C ALA A 18 -4.53 11.67 -0.20
N PHE A 19 -3.91 11.23 0.90
CA PHE A 19 -2.65 11.78 1.40
C PHE A 19 -1.51 11.61 0.38
N ASN A 20 -1.37 10.42 -0.23
CA ASN A 20 -0.38 10.20 -1.30
C ASN A 20 -0.61 11.17 -2.48
N GLY A 21 -1.87 11.37 -2.89
CA GLY A 21 -2.20 12.35 -3.92
C GLY A 21 -1.80 13.78 -3.51
N GLU A 22 -2.06 14.17 -2.27
CA GLU A 22 -1.68 15.48 -1.73
C GLU A 22 -0.16 15.69 -1.69
N LEU A 23 0.63 14.67 -1.34
CA LEU A 23 2.08 14.74 -1.40
C LEU A 23 2.58 15.06 -2.81
N LEU A 24 1.98 14.43 -3.83
CA LEU A 24 2.33 14.70 -5.23
C LEU A 24 1.92 16.11 -5.67
N ARG A 25 0.75 16.60 -5.24
CA ARG A 25 0.31 17.98 -5.51
C ARG A 25 1.29 18.99 -4.92
N ARG A 26 1.70 18.80 -3.66
CA ARG A 26 2.72 19.65 -3.01
C ARG A 26 4.07 19.58 -3.70
N GLY A 27 4.40 18.43 -4.30
CA GLY A 27 5.57 18.25 -5.16
C GLY A 27 5.49 18.96 -6.52
N GLY A 28 4.36 19.61 -6.84
CA GLY A 28 4.17 20.39 -8.07
C GLY A 28 3.73 19.56 -9.28
N LEU A 29 3.24 18.33 -9.08
CA LEU A 29 2.71 17.54 -10.19
C LEU A 29 1.36 18.13 -10.69
N PRO A 30 1.10 18.14 -12.01
CA PRO A 30 -0.20 18.53 -12.55
C PRO A 30 -1.32 17.62 -12.04
N GLU A 31 -2.51 18.17 -11.78
CA GLU A 31 -3.64 17.44 -11.18
C GLU A 31 -3.96 16.13 -11.89
N LYS A 32 -4.02 16.15 -13.24
CA LYS A 32 -4.26 14.95 -14.04
C LYS A 32 -3.26 13.81 -13.75
N LYS A 33 -2.00 14.14 -13.48
CA LYS A 33 -0.96 13.15 -13.15
C LYS A 33 -1.12 12.60 -11.73
N VAL A 34 -1.59 13.43 -10.81
CA VAL A 34 -1.93 13.00 -9.45
C VAL A 34 -3.11 12.03 -9.49
N GLU A 35 -4.18 12.37 -10.21
CA GLU A 35 -5.35 11.51 -10.39
C GLU A 35 -4.98 10.17 -11.04
N GLU A 36 -4.20 10.19 -12.13
CA GLU A 36 -3.70 8.98 -12.80
C GLU A 36 -2.88 8.11 -11.82
N HIS A 37 -2.03 8.71 -10.99
CA HIS A 37 -1.21 8.00 -10.02
C HIS A 37 -2.04 7.35 -8.91
N VAL A 38 -2.96 8.10 -8.29
CA VAL A 38 -3.83 7.58 -7.24
C VAL A 38 -4.75 6.48 -7.79
N ALA A 39 -5.30 6.66 -9.00
CA ALA A 39 -6.08 5.63 -9.68
C ALA A 39 -5.26 4.36 -9.93
N ASN A 40 -3.99 4.48 -10.30
CA ASN A 40 -3.10 3.34 -10.44
C ASN A 40 -2.85 2.62 -9.10
N LEU A 41 -2.55 3.37 -8.02
CA LEU A 41 -2.32 2.79 -6.69
C LEU A 41 -3.48 1.89 -6.25
N ARG A 42 -4.73 2.32 -6.47
CA ARG A 42 -5.94 1.55 -6.14
C ARG A 42 -6.00 0.15 -6.75
N THR A 43 -5.30 -0.05 -7.87
CA THR A 43 -5.29 -1.35 -8.57
C THR A 43 -4.15 -2.26 -8.13
N GLN A 44 -3.26 -1.79 -7.25
CA GLN A 44 -2.06 -2.51 -6.90
C GLN A 44 -2.30 -3.62 -5.86
N PRO A 45 -1.49 -4.69 -5.88
CA PRO A 45 -1.72 -5.88 -5.05
C PRO A 45 -1.66 -5.65 -3.54
N ALA A 46 -0.86 -4.70 -3.07
CA ALA A 46 -0.67 -4.42 -1.65
C ALA A 46 -1.39 -3.15 -1.18
N VAL A 47 -2.58 -2.89 -1.76
CA VAL A 47 -3.43 -1.75 -1.40
C VAL A 47 -4.78 -2.23 -0.89
N GLY A 48 -5.07 -1.95 0.39
CA GLY A 48 -6.27 -2.42 1.08
C GLY A 48 -6.04 -2.72 2.57
N THR A 49 -6.94 -3.50 3.16
CA THR A 49 -6.83 -3.94 4.55
C THR A 49 -5.77 -5.03 4.73
N PRO A 50 -5.30 -5.30 5.97
CA PRO A 50 -4.34 -6.37 6.22
C PRO A 50 -4.78 -7.72 5.66
N GLU A 51 -6.04 -8.11 5.84
CA GLU A 51 -6.58 -9.40 5.40
C GLU A 51 -6.48 -9.55 3.88
N LYS A 52 -6.85 -8.50 3.15
CA LYS A 52 -6.78 -8.47 1.69
C LYS A 52 -5.33 -8.56 1.20
N ILE A 53 -4.41 -7.85 1.85
CA ILE A 53 -2.98 -7.88 1.47
C ILE A 53 -2.38 -9.26 1.75
N VAL A 54 -2.71 -9.89 2.88
CA VAL A 54 -2.27 -11.27 3.21
C VAL A 54 -2.80 -12.25 2.16
N GLU A 55 -4.09 -12.19 1.81
CA GLU A 55 -4.68 -13.06 0.79
C GLU A 55 -3.95 -12.94 -0.54
N VAL A 56 -3.74 -11.71 -1.02
CA VAL A 56 -3.10 -11.47 -2.32
C VAL A 56 -1.63 -11.88 -2.32
N LEU A 57 -0.87 -11.54 -1.28
CA LEU A 57 0.54 -11.91 -1.20
C LEU A 57 0.74 -13.41 -1.00
N GLY A 58 -0.13 -14.08 -0.24
CA GLY A 58 -0.13 -15.53 -0.08
C GLY A 58 -0.50 -16.27 -1.37
N ASP A 59 -1.48 -15.79 -2.13
CA ASP A 59 -1.77 -16.33 -3.48
C ASP A 59 -0.55 -16.18 -4.40
N MET A 60 0.11 -15.03 -4.37
CA MET A 60 1.34 -14.82 -5.15
C MET A 60 2.48 -15.74 -4.71
N GLU A 61 2.66 -15.96 -3.41
CA GLU A 61 3.62 -16.92 -2.87
C GLU A 61 3.33 -18.32 -3.40
N SER A 62 2.07 -18.77 -3.37
CA SER A 62 1.65 -20.07 -3.91
C SER A 62 1.96 -20.24 -5.40
N ARG A 63 2.08 -19.14 -6.13
CA ARG A 63 2.45 -19.07 -7.55
C ARG A 63 3.95 -18.92 -7.79
N GLY A 64 4.77 -18.93 -6.73
CA GLY A 64 6.22 -18.90 -6.78
C GLY A 64 6.86 -17.55 -6.47
N MET A 65 6.11 -16.54 -6.02
CA MET A 65 6.66 -15.27 -5.55
C MET A 65 7.18 -15.41 -4.12
N THR A 66 8.46 -15.78 -3.97
CA THR A 66 9.07 -16.02 -2.64
C THR A 66 9.74 -14.78 -2.04
N TYR A 67 9.66 -13.62 -2.70
CA TYR A 67 10.30 -12.39 -2.24
C TYR A 67 9.52 -11.15 -2.68
N ALA A 68 9.10 -10.35 -1.71
CA ALA A 68 8.37 -9.11 -1.93
C ALA A 68 9.22 -7.90 -1.53
N ILE A 69 9.45 -6.99 -2.49
CA ILE A 69 9.97 -5.65 -2.22
C ILE A 69 8.76 -4.73 -2.05
N THR A 70 8.62 -4.16 -0.86
CA THR A 70 7.50 -3.28 -0.47
C THR A 70 7.95 -1.82 -0.39
N TYR A 71 7.15 -0.92 -0.96
CA TYR A 71 7.38 0.53 -0.95
C TYR A 71 6.28 1.24 -0.17
N PHE A 72 6.66 1.98 0.87
CA PHE A 72 5.74 2.73 1.72
C PHE A 72 5.88 4.23 1.39
N GLY A 73 4.97 4.75 0.56
CA GLY A 73 5.06 6.12 0.03
C GLY A 73 5.02 7.21 1.09
N GLU A 74 4.37 6.95 2.23
CA GLU A 74 4.21 7.88 3.33
C GLU A 74 5.28 7.77 4.43
N ALA A 75 6.24 6.85 4.31
CA ALA A 75 7.19 6.50 5.39
C ALA A 75 8.00 7.66 5.98
N ALA A 76 8.19 8.74 5.21
CA ALA A 76 8.86 9.96 5.66
C ALA A 76 8.00 10.85 6.56
N TYR A 77 6.68 10.67 6.55
CA TYR A 77 5.69 11.50 7.25
C TYR A 77 4.91 10.70 8.30
N ASP A 78 4.60 9.45 7.99
CA ASP A 78 3.86 8.54 8.86
C ASP A 78 4.43 7.12 8.71
N ARG A 79 4.70 6.48 9.85
CA ARG A 79 5.22 5.11 9.94
C ARG A 79 4.14 4.09 10.31
N SER A 80 2.94 4.53 10.66
CA SER A 80 1.86 3.66 11.13
C SER A 80 1.49 2.59 10.09
N GLY A 81 1.65 2.86 8.79
CA GLY A 81 1.46 1.84 7.74
C GLY A 81 2.53 0.74 7.72
N ILE A 82 3.78 1.08 8.05
CA ILE A 82 4.85 0.10 8.20
C ILE A 82 4.59 -0.75 9.44
N GLU A 83 4.21 -0.11 10.54
CA GLU A 83 3.91 -0.77 11.81
C GLU A 83 2.70 -1.72 11.66
N LEU A 84 1.62 -1.26 11.01
CA LEU A 84 0.46 -2.09 10.73
C LEU A 84 0.80 -3.29 9.83
N PHE A 85 1.65 -3.08 8.81
CA PHE A 85 2.12 -4.18 7.96
C PHE A 85 2.98 -5.18 8.76
N GLU A 86 3.89 -4.69 9.61
CA GLU A 86 4.74 -5.51 10.48
C GLU A 86 3.91 -6.35 11.46
N GLU A 87 2.85 -5.77 12.03
CA GLU A 87 2.03 -6.42 13.05
C GLU A 87 1.00 -7.38 12.46
N LYS A 88 0.40 -7.06 11.30
CA LYS A 88 -0.78 -7.78 10.78
C LYS A 88 -0.55 -8.57 9.50
N VAL A 89 0.46 -8.21 8.70
CA VAL A 89 0.69 -8.86 7.40
C VAL A 89 1.93 -9.74 7.43
N ALA A 90 3.05 -9.20 7.89
CA ALA A 90 4.32 -9.92 7.90
C ALA A 90 4.29 -11.25 8.70
N PRO A 91 3.59 -11.39 9.84
CA PRO A 91 3.54 -12.66 10.58
C PRO A 91 2.77 -13.75 9.85
N GLU A 92 1.73 -13.41 9.11
CA GLU A 92 0.88 -14.36 8.37
C GLU A 92 1.58 -14.94 7.12
N LEU A 93 2.64 -14.27 6.64
CA LEU A 93 3.43 -14.67 5.48
C LEU A 93 4.76 -15.35 5.86
N LYS A 94 5.02 -15.55 7.16
CA LYS A 94 6.20 -16.28 7.63
C LYS A 94 5.86 -17.77 7.73
N ALA A 95 6.47 -18.58 6.88
CA ALA A 95 6.53 -20.03 7.03
C ALA A 95 7.36 -20.45 8.25
#